data_AF-A0A1W1ZU50-F1
#
_entry.id   AF-A0A1W1ZU50-F1
#
_cell.length_a   1.000
_cell.length_b   1.000
_cell.length_c   1.000
_cell.angle_alpha   90.00
_cell.angle_beta   90.00
_cell.angle_gamma   90.00
#
_symmetry.space_group_name_H-M   'P 1'
#
loop_
_entity.id
_entity.type
_entity.pdbx_description
1 polymer ?
#
loop_
_entity_poly.entity_id
_entity_poly.type
_entity_poly.pdbx_seq_one_letter_code
_entity_poly.pdbx_strand_id
1 'polypeptide(L)'
;METNIKKTACAVIAGTVFFAMTGCSAAAKSGEETTSKDPSEEVMEVAEDYCKALADTDADKIIDLSSDDLGDLEDQIRELLDLDSGAYSDDMSGILHAIADTIEYEIDEDSLAVDEEKGEASVDVTFDMFDYVSNDFTEDVDTLEEAQEAIADGEKTTVELTLELEETDDGWKVTGTDDVLDAVYDFMIMGALAPDFTYDGADVSTTVETGVPDASDATADVSISDDEPLLSYIDRDWFEVVGYYGDVEFDPSYIVRLDYSDHYVEFSGSYLSCVDDWDFERHTGYVDSSSYTYFEIAVLPQSDIDDPDYTGFAFVIEHDDTIEIRDVSDMDATSMSDLGITVSAEDFGGDAWTGSYVISLTDPLGRTVWQAHIQVE
;
A
#
# COMPACT_ATOMS: atom_id res chain seq x y z
N MET A 1 15.06 -41.13 -18.53
CA MET A 1 14.58 -40.22 -19.57
C MET A 1 15.15 -38.87 -19.15
N GLU A 2 16.31 -38.53 -19.69
CA GLU A 2 17.08 -37.34 -19.30
C GLU A 2 16.59 -36.17 -20.16
N THR A 3 15.94 -35.20 -19.55
CA THR A 3 15.57 -33.94 -20.18
C THR A 3 16.76 -32.99 -20.09
N ASN A 4 17.37 -32.73 -21.24
CA ASN A 4 18.39 -31.70 -21.41
C ASN A 4 17.71 -30.32 -21.39
N ILE A 5 17.83 -29.59 -20.30
CA ILE A 5 17.51 -28.16 -20.25
C ILE A 5 18.73 -27.42 -20.81
N LYS A 6 18.56 -26.81 -21.98
CA LYS A 6 19.58 -25.92 -22.56
C LYS A 6 19.51 -24.60 -21.80
N LYS A 7 20.56 -24.30 -21.04
CA LYS A 7 20.80 -22.96 -20.48
C LYS A 7 21.31 -22.08 -21.61
N THR A 8 20.46 -21.20 -22.12
CA THR A 8 20.89 -20.08 -22.96
C THR A 8 21.30 -18.97 -22.00
N ALA A 9 22.57 -18.58 -22.05
CA ALA A 9 23.08 -17.46 -21.30
C ALA A 9 22.55 -16.17 -21.95
N CYS A 10 21.71 -15.42 -21.26
CA CYS A 10 21.45 -14.02 -21.63
C CYS A 10 22.76 -13.26 -21.43
N ALA A 11 23.30 -12.76 -22.53
CA ALA A 11 24.43 -11.86 -22.51
C ALA A 11 23.90 -10.54 -21.97
N VAL A 12 24.34 -10.16 -20.76
CA VAL A 12 24.23 -8.79 -20.25
C VAL A 12 24.90 -7.88 -21.28
N ILE A 13 24.11 -7.25 -22.13
CA ILE A 13 24.56 -6.11 -22.93
C ILE A 13 24.57 -4.96 -21.93
N ALA A 14 25.74 -4.74 -21.32
CA ALA A 14 26.08 -3.44 -20.76
C ALA A 14 26.08 -2.44 -21.93
N GLY A 15 24.90 -1.95 -22.25
CA GLY A 15 24.58 -1.09 -23.39
C GLY A 15 24.88 0.34 -23.02
N THR A 16 25.83 0.92 -23.75
CA THR A 16 26.13 2.34 -23.67
C THR A 16 24.87 3.14 -24.03
N VAL A 17 24.25 3.82 -23.07
CA VAL A 17 23.19 4.82 -23.31
C VAL A 17 23.72 5.85 -24.29
N PHE A 18 23.33 5.70 -25.55
CA PHE A 18 23.64 6.66 -26.60
C PHE A 18 22.60 7.77 -26.49
N PHE A 19 22.99 8.89 -25.86
CA PHE A 19 22.30 10.16 -26.01
C PHE A 19 22.20 10.52 -27.50
N ALA A 20 21.06 10.25 -28.12
CA ALA A 20 20.76 10.69 -29.48
C ALA A 20 19.33 11.25 -29.55
N MET A 21 19.28 12.58 -29.37
CA MET A 21 18.29 13.50 -29.95
C MET A 21 16.90 13.56 -29.31
N THR A 22 16.84 14.25 -28.17
CA THR A 22 15.73 15.17 -27.89
C THR A 22 15.56 16.14 -29.06
N GLY A 23 14.51 15.90 -29.84
CA GLY A 23 14.08 16.72 -30.98
C GLY A 23 12.60 17.06 -30.94
N CYS A 24 11.98 17.15 -29.76
CA CYS A 24 10.64 17.71 -29.59
C CYS A 24 10.65 19.18 -30.01
N SER A 25 10.26 19.43 -31.26
CA SER A 25 9.73 20.72 -31.67
C SER A 25 8.38 20.51 -32.30
N ALA A 26 7.37 20.95 -31.55
CA ALA A 26 6.05 21.36 -32.00
C ALA A 26 5.99 21.65 -33.51
N ALA A 27 5.32 20.79 -34.27
CA ALA A 27 5.05 21.00 -35.69
C ALA A 27 3.60 20.68 -36.05
N ALA A 28 2.66 21.31 -35.34
CA ALA A 28 1.37 21.62 -35.94
C ALA A 28 1.56 22.66 -37.06
N LYS A 29 1.83 22.22 -38.31
CA LYS A 29 1.19 22.69 -39.56
C LYS A 29 1.93 22.29 -40.84
N SER A 30 1.11 21.72 -41.72
CA SER A 30 1.07 21.87 -43.19
C SER A 30 1.99 20.99 -44.03
N GLY A 31 1.41 19.89 -44.50
CA GLY A 31 1.33 19.63 -45.94
C GLY A 31 2.50 18.86 -46.56
N GLU A 32 3.10 17.94 -45.82
CA GLU A 32 4.07 16.99 -46.37
C GLU A 32 3.43 15.59 -46.38
N GLU A 33 3.50 14.92 -47.53
CA GLU A 33 2.86 13.62 -47.78
C GLU A 33 3.28 12.61 -46.70
N THR A 34 2.32 12.28 -45.82
CA THR A 34 2.38 11.13 -44.92
C THR A 34 2.57 9.89 -45.78
N THR A 35 3.83 9.46 -45.90
CA THR A 35 4.11 8.05 -46.10
C THR A 35 3.55 7.37 -44.88
N SER A 36 2.47 6.58 -45.03
CA SER A 36 1.91 5.83 -43.90
C SER A 36 3.05 5.01 -43.33
N LYS A 37 3.51 5.33 -42.12
CA LYS A 37 4.43 4.45 -41.42
C LYS A 37 3.72 3.10 -41.23
N ASP A 38 4.52 2.05 -41.12
CA ASP A 38 3.99 0.74 -40.75
C ASP A 38 3.35 0.86 -39.36
N PRO A 39 2.09 0.45 -39.15
CA PRO A 39 1.45 0.50 -37.83
C PRO A 39 2.29 -0.14 -36.73
N SER A 40 3.07 -1.17 -37.08
CA SER A 40 3.99 -1.84 -36.16
C SER A 40 5.11 -0.91 -35.67
N GLU A 41 5.65 -0.05 -36.55
CA GLU A 41 6.67 0.92 -36.17
C GLU A 41 6.08 2.03 -35.30
N GLU A 42 4.84 2.46 -35.55
CA GLU A 42 4.15 3.46 -34.74
C GLU A 42 3.82 2.93 -33.33
N VAL A 43 3.30 1.70 -33.23
CA VAL A 43 3.03 1.04 -31.94
C VAL A 43 4.30 0.90 -31.11
N MET A 44 5.40 0.47 -31.73
CA MET A 44 6.68 0.35 -31.01
C MET A 44 7.24 1.69 -30.55
N GLU A 45 7.11 2.75 -31.36
CA GLU A 45 7.51 4.11 -30.99
C GLU A 45 6.72 4.60 -29.76
N VAL A 46 5.41 4.36 -29.72
CA VAL A 46 4.55 4.70 -28.59
C VAL A 46 4.90 3.90 -27.33
N ALA A 47 5.09 2.58 -27.47
CA ALA A 47 5.47 1.72 -26.35
C ALA A 47 6.83 2.16 -25.75
N GLU A 48 7.84 2.42 -26.58
CA GLU A 48 9.14 2.93 -26.14
C GLU A 48 9.01 4.29 -25.45
N ASP A 49 8.23 5.21 -26.03
CA ASP A 49 8.02 6.54 -25.45
C ASP A 49 7.29 6.50 -24.11
N TYR A 50 6.37 5.55 -23.92
CA TYR A 50 5.60 5.34 -22.69
C TYR A 50 6.44 4.67 -21.60
N CYS A 51 7.13 3.57 -21.90
CA CYS A 51 8.07 2.93 -20.98
C CYS A 51 9.16 3.89 -20.51
N LYS A 52 9.63 4.74 -21.42
CA LYS A 52 10.55 5.81 -21.07
C LYS A 52 9.93 6.85 -20.14
N ALA A 53 8.68 7.26 -20.39
CA ALA A 53 7.99 8.21 -19.52
C ALA A 53 7.82 7.65 -18.11
N LEU A 54 7.55 6.35 -17.98
CA LEU A 54 7.54 5.64 -16.69
C LEU A 54 8.93 5.68 -16.03
N ALA A 55 9.99 5.29 -16.72
CA ALA A 55 11.34 5.33 -16.13
C ALA A 55 11.82 6.75 -15.78
N ASP A 56 11.39 7.76 -16.55
CA ASP A 56 11.74 9.17 -16.32
C ASP A 56 10.77 9.87 -15.34
N THR A 57 9.77 9.19 -14.78
CA THR A 57 8.70 9.76 -13.92
C THR A 57 7.93 10.94 -14.56
N ASP A 58 7.79 10.94 -15.89
CA ASP A 58 7.17 12.03 -16.66
C ASP A 58 5.65 11.88 -16.71
N ALA A 59 4.98 12.36 -15.66
CA ALA A 59 3.53 12.31 -15.49
C ALA A 59 2.75 12.85 -16.71
N ASP A 60 3.14 14.01 -17.23
CA ASP A 60 2.46 14.63 -18.36
C ASP A 60 2.58 13.76 -19.63
N LYS A 61 3.74 13.14 -19.85
CA LYS A 61 3.94 12.25 -20.99
C LYS A 61 3.21 10.92 -20.84
N ILE A 62 3.12 10.35 -19.63
CA ILE A 62 2.32 9.15 -19.34
C ILE A 62 0.84 9.43 -19.67
N ILE A 63 0.31 10.56 -19.18
CA ILE A 63 -1.07 11.01 -19.43
C ILE A 63 -1.31 11.22 -20.93
N ASP A 64 -0.40 11.92 -21.62
CA ASP A 64 -0.56 12.21 -23.05
C ASP A 64 -0.58 10.93 -23.91
N LEU A 65 0.17 9.90 -23.51
CA LEU A 65 0.27 8.61 -24.20
C LEU A 65 -0.80 7.59 -23.78
N SER A 66 -1.59 7.90 -22.75
CA SER A 66 -2.72 7.09 -22.30
C SER A 66 -3.99 7.39 -23.12
N SER A 67 -4.76 6.35 -23.45
CA SER A 67 -6.11 6.49 -24.03
C SER A 67 -7.22 6.47 -22.98
N ASP A 68 -6.89 6.17 -21.73
CA ASP A 68 -7.85 6.10 -20.65
C ASP A 68 -8.49 7.49 -20.43
N ASP A 69 -9.80 7.52 -20.14
CA ASP A 69 -10.45 8.75 -19.68
C ASP A 69 -10.06 8.98 -18.21
N LEU A 70 -8.83 9.47 -18.03
CA LEU A 70 -8.20 9.58 -16.72
C LEU A 70 -8.96 10.54 -15.79
N GLY A 71 -9.61 11.59 -16.30
CA GLY A 71 -10.43 12.48 -15.47
C GLY A 71 -9.67 13.02 -14.25
N ASP A 72 -10.17 12.71 -13.04
CA ASP A 72 -9.52 13.10 -11.78
C ASP A 72 -8.18 12.36 -11.55
N LEU A 73 -7.96 11.20 -12.20
CA LEU A 73 -6.72 10.42 -12.14
C LEU A 73 -5.54 11.17 -12.77
N GLU A 74 -5.76 12.09 -13.72
CA GLU A 74 -4.65 12.88 -14.28
C GLU A 74 -3.97 13.73 -13.20
N ASP A 75 -4.75 14.37 -12.33
CA ASP A 75 -4.23 15.20 -11.26
C ASP A 75 -3.56 14.33 -10.19
N GLN A 76 -4.12 13.15 -9.91
CA GLN A 76 -3.52 12.16 -9.01
C GLN A 76 -2.17 11.64 -9.53
N ILE A 77 -2.04 11.34 -10.82
CA ILE A 77 -0.78 10.90 -11.43
C ILE A 77 0.27 12.01 -11.31
N ARG A 78 -0.10 13.26 -11.56
CA ARG A 78 0.81 14.40 -11.42
C ARG A 78 1.26 14.58 -9.98
N GLU A 79 0.37 14.43 -9.01
CA GLU A 79 0.70 14.53 -7.58
C GLU A 79 1.56 13.34 -7.12
N LEU A 80 1.19 12.12 -7.51
CA LEU A 80 1.89 10.88 -7.20
C LEU A 80 3.34 10.91 -7.69
N LEU A 81 3.58 11.40 -8.92
CA LEU A 81 4.92 11.44 -9.51
C LEU A 81 5.67 12.76 -9.26
N ASP A 82 5.06 13.74 -8.59
CA ASP A 82 5.74 14.95 -8.11
C ASP A 82 6.40 14.69 -6.75
N LEU A 83 7.51 13.97 -6.79
CA LEU A 83 8.32 13.63 -5.62
C LEU A 83 8.91 14.86 -4.90
N ASP A 84 8.84 16.05 -5.51
CA ASP A 84 9.36 17.32 -4.98
C ASP A 84 8.23 18.25 -4.47
N SER A 85 6.97 17.81 -4.50
CA SER A 85 5.77 18.63 -4.17
C SER A 85 5.73 19.15 -2.72
N GLY A 86 6.59 18.62 -1.85
CA GLY A 86 6.58 18.85 -0.41
C GLY A 86 5.58 17.98 0.35
N ALA A 87 4.98 16.99 -0.33
CA ALA A 87 4.22 15.91 0.32
C ALA A 87 5.11 15.01 1.19
N TYR A 88 6.41 14.98 0.90
CA TYR A 88 7.41 14.19 1.60
C TYR A 88 8.49 15.08 2.22
N SER A 89 9.14 14.59 3.28
CA SER A 89 10.39 15.14 3.78
C SER A 89 11.48 15.08 2.70
N ASP A 90 12.52 15.91 2.85
CA ASP A 90 13.67 15.91 1.94
C ASP A 90 14.34 14.52 1.84
N ASP A 91 14.40 13.79 2.96
CA ASP A 91 15.01 12.45 3.01
C ASP A 91 14.13 11.39 2.34
N MET A 92 12.82 11.39 2.60
CA MET A 92 11.90 10.43 1.97
C MET A 92 11.80 10.69 0.45
N SER A 93 11.66 11.95 0.04
CA SER A 93 11.74 12.34 -1.37
C SER A 93 13.04 11.84 -2.02
N GLY A 94 14.17 12.00 -1.33
CA GLY A 94 15.47 11.53 -1.79
C GLY A 94 15.57 9.99 -1.93
N ILE A 95 14.86 9.23 -1.10
CA ILE A 95 14.75 7.76 -1.21
C ILE A 95 13.88 7.39 -2.42
N LEU A 96 12.69 7.99 -2.56
CA LEU A 96 11.77 7.69 -3.65
C LEU A 96 12.39 7.99 -5.02
N HIS A 97 13.09 9.13 -5.15
CA HIS A 97 13.87 9.45 -6.36
C HIS A 97 14.94 8.41 -6.66
N ALA A 98 15.66 7.94 -5.63
CA ALA A 98 16.71 6.94 -5.83
C ALA A 98 16.15 5.59 -6.28
N ILE A 99 14.96 5.19 -5.79
CA ILE A 99 14.27 3.98 -6.26
C ILE A 99 13.77 4.18 -7.68
N ALA A 100 13.12 5.30 -7.99
CA ALA A 100 12.64 5.63 -9.33
C ALA A 100 13.77 5.62 -10.37
N ASP A 101 14.94 6.17 -10.03
CA ASP A 101 16.15 6.17 -10.87
C ASP A 101 16.66 4.75 -11.20
N THR A 102 16.23 3.71 -10.48
CA THR A 102 16.60 2.32 -10.76
C THR A 102 15.74 1.63 -11.80
N ILE A 103 14.61 2.24 -12.19
CA ILE A 103 13.65 1.68 -13.14
C ILE A 103 14.30 1.60 -14.52
N GLU A 104 14.57 0.38 -14.95
CA GLU A 104 15.02 0.04 -16.29
C GLU A 104 13.94 -0.79 -16.98
N TYR A 105 13.87 -0.74 -18.32
CA TYR A 105 12.89 -1.53 -19.07
C TYR A 105 13.50 -2.20 -20.31
N GLU A 106 12.92 -3.32 -20.71
CA GLU A 106 13.19 -4.05 -21.94
C GLU A 106 11.87 -4.40 -22.63
N ILE A 107 11.72 -4.02 -23.90
CA ILE A 107 10.54 -4.35 -24.72
C ILE A 107 10.85 -5.57 -25.57
N ASP A 108 10.03 -6.62 -25.49
CA ASP A 108 10.16 -7.78 -26.37
C ASP A 108 9.55 -7.47 -27.75
N GLU A 109 10.35 -6.94 -28.67
CA GLU A 109 9.92 -6.64 -30.04
C GLU A 109 9.30 -7.85 -30.77
N ASP A 110 9.69 -9.08 -30.42
CA ASP A 110 9.15 -10.29 -31.04
C ASP A 110 7.75 -10.64 -30.52
N SER A 111 7.31 -10.06 -29.40
CA SER A 111 5.97 -10.21 -28.81
C SER A 111 4.90 -9.34 -29.47
N LEU A 112 5.31 -8.33 -30.26
CA LEU A 112 4.42 -7.35 -30.86
C LEU A 112 3.29 -8.02 -31.68
N ALA A 113 2.05 -7.75 -31.27
CA ALA A 113 0.85 -8.17 -31.96
C ALA A 113 0.01 -6.95 -32.34
N VAL A 114 -0.27 -6.75 -33.63
CA VAL A 114 -1.10 -5.66 -34.14
C VAL A 114 -2.32 -6.22 -34.86
N ASP A 115 -3.52 -5.81 -34.44
CA ASP A 115 -4.81 -6.09 -35.07
C ASP A 115 -5.37 -4.80 -35.70
N GLU A 116 -4.88 -4.47 -36.90
CA GLU A 116 -5.31 -3.28 -37.67
C GLU A 116 -6.83 -3.26 -37.94
N GLU A 117 -7.51 -4.41 -37.97
CA GLU A 117 -8.95 -4.44 -38.23
C GLU A 117 -9.76 -3.92 -37.04
N LYS A 118 -9.22 -4.03 -35.83
CA LYS A 118 -9.85 -3.54 -34.60
C LYS A 118 -9.22 -2.25 -34.06
N GLY A 119 -8.02 -1.91 -34.51
CA GLY A 119 -7.25 -0.81 -33.91
C GLY A 119 -6.75 -1.19 -32.52
N GLU A 120 -6.32 -2.43 -32.33
CA GLU A 120 -5.77 -2.95 -31.07
C GLU A 120 -4.33 -3.43 -31.31
N ALA A 121 -3.44 -3.24 -30.35
CA ALA A 121 -2.10 -3.81 -30.37
C ALA A 121 -1.64 -4.18 -28.96
N SER A 122 -0.65 -5.07 -28.86
CA SER A 122 -0.01 -5.38 -27.59
C SER A 122 1.47 -5.71 -27.75
N VAL A 123 2.24 -5.45 -26.70
CA VAL A 123 3.66 -5.78 -26.61
C VAL A 123 4.05 -6.08 -25.17
N ASP A 124 4.85 -7.13 -24.98
CA ASP A 124 5.36 -7.53 -23.66
C ASP A 124 6.57 -6.67 -23.28
N VAL A 125 6.58 -6.20 -22.04
CA VAL A 125 7.61 -5.34 -21.46
C VAL A 125 8.03 -5.89 -20.12
N THR A 126 9.32 -5.84 -19.84
CA THR A 126 9.90 -6.17 -18.54
C THR A 126 10.46 -4.90 -17.91
N PHE A 127 10.10 -4.63 -16.66
CA PHE A 127 10.69 -3.57 -15.84
C PHE A 127 11.56 -4.20 -14.75
N ASP A 128 12.79 -3.72 -14.61
CA ASP A 128 13.70 -4.08 -13.52
C ASP A 128 13.94 -2.86 -12.64
N MET A 129 13.64 -2.96 -11.35
CA MET A 129 13.78 -1.86 -10.38
C MET A 129 14.24 -2.40 -9.03
N PHE A 130 14.69 -1.53 -8.14
CA PHE A 130 15.11 -1.91 -6.79
C PHE A 130 13.98 -2.62 -6.03
N ASP A 131 14.29 -3.76 -5.41
CA ASP A 131 13.32 -4.53 -4.62
C ASP A 131 13.25 -4.00 -3.19
N TYR A 132 12.37 -3.02 -2.98
CA TYR A 132 12.20 -2.39 -1.68
C TYR A 132 11.63 -3.33 -0.60
N VAL A 133 11.08 -4.49 -0.97
CA VAL A 133 10.50 -5.46 -0.04
C VAL A 133 11.56 -6.43 0.50
N SER A 134 12.49 -6.87 -0.36
CA SER A 134 13.52 -7.85 0.03
C SER A 134 14.82 -7.22 0.54
N ASN A 135 15.09 -5.95 0.22
CA ASN A 135 16.25 -5.23 0.72
C ASN A 135 15.93 -4.59 2.10
N ASP A 136 16.61 -5.07 3.13
CA ASP A 136 16.44 -4.60 4.50
C ASP A 136 17.27 -3.32 4.75
N PHE A 137 16.61 -2.19 4.98
CA PHE A 137 17.26 -0.89 5.25
C PHE A 137 17.73 -0.72 6.70
N THR A 138 17.51 -1.71 7.58
CA THR A 138 17.35 -1.42 9.02
C THR A 138 18.61 -1.43 9.90
N GLU A 139 19.77 -1.93 9.44
CA GLU A 139 20.92 -2.10 10.35
C GLU A 139 22.18 -1.27 10.03
N ASP A 140 22.38 -0.77 8.80
CA ASP A 140 23.63 -0.14 8.37
C ASP A 140 23.46 1.18 7.57
N VAL A 141 22.25 1.75 7.53
CA VAL A 141 21.96 2.99 6.77
C VAL A 141 21.59 4.12 7.74
N ASP A 142 22.54 5.02 7.99
CA ASP A 142 22.37 6.13 8.94
C ASP A 142 22.14 7.49 8.24
N THR A 143 22.27 7.54 6.90
CA THR A 143 22.16 8.78 6.13
C THR A 143 21.48 8.55 4.78
N LEU A 144 20.92 9.63 4.22
CA LEU A 144 20.36 9.59 2.86
C LEU A 144 21.39 9.15 1.82
N GLU A 145 22.63 9.62 1.93
CA GLU A 145 23.71 9.25 1.00
C GLU A 145 23.98 7.74 1.04
N GLU A 146 24.03 7.13 2.23
CA GLU A 146 24.18 5.68 2.39
C GLU A 146 22.96 4.91 1.87
N ALA A 147 21.74 5.47 2.04
CA ALA A 147 20.51 4.87 1.51
C ALA A 147 20.51 4.83 -0.01
N GLN A 148 20.90 5.93 -0.65
CA GLN A 148 21.00 6.04 -2.10
C GLN A 148 22.08 5.08 -2.66
N GLU A 149 23.21 4.94 -1.96
CA GLU A 149 24.23 3.94 -2.32
C GLU A 149 23.69 2.50 -2.18
N ALA A 150 22.96 2.20 -1.10
CA ALA A 150 22.36 0.90 -0.87
C ALA A 150 21.30 0.55 -1.94
N ILE A 151 20.47 1.52 -2.35
CA ILE A 151 19.47 1.36 -3.41
C ILE A 151 20.15 1.07 -4.75
N ALA A 152 21.20 1.82 -5.10
CA ALA A 152 21.91 1.63 -6.35
C ALA A 152 22.62 0.27 -6.47
N ASP A 153 23.10 -0.29 -5.35
CA ASP A 153 23.79 -1.58 -5.29
C ASP A 153 22.87 -2.78 -4.91
N GLY A 154 21.61 -2.50 -4.60
CA GLY A 154 20.64 -3.45 -4.06
C GLY A 154 20.17 -4.52 -5.04
N GLU A 155 19.44 -5.50 -4.50
CA GLU A 155 18.76 -6.49 -5.34
C GLU A 155 17.62 -5.83 -6.13
N LYS A 156 17.45 -6.23 -7.38
CA LYS A 156 16.34 -5.78 -8.23
C LYS A 156 15.22 -6.82 -8.25
N THR A 157 13.98 -6.35 -8.35
CA THR A 157 12.81 -7.13 -8.72
C THR A 157 12.48 -6.91 -10.18
N THR A 158 11.88 -7.92 -10.80
CA THR A 158 11.49 -7.92 -12.21
C THR A 158 9.97 -7.99 -12.31
N VAL A 159 9.36 -7.03 -13.00
CA VAL A 159 7.92 -6.93 -13.26
C VAL A 159 7.68 -7.16 -14.74
N GLU A 160 6.98 -8.23 -15.10
CA GLU A 160 6.59 -8.55 -16.47
C GLU A 160 5.16 -8.06 -16.73
N LEU A 161 4.98 -7.18 -17.73
CA LEU A 161 3.70 -6.59 -18.12
C LEU A 161 3.46 -6.79 -19.62
N THR A 162 2.20 -6.81 -20.03
CA THR A 162 1.81 -6.68 -21.45
C THR A 162 1.17 -5.32 -21.61
N LEU A 163 1.81 -4.41 -22.35
CA LEU A 163 1.18 -3.14 -22.70
C LEU A 163 0.10 -3.40 -23.74
N GLU A 164 -1.13 -3.01 -23.44
CA GLU A 164 -2.23 -2.99 -24.39
C GLU A 164 -2.36 -1.57 -24.96
N LEU A 165 -2.53 -1.48 -26.28
CA LEU A 165 -2.64 -0.23 -27.01
C LEU A 165 -3.87 -0.22 -27.91
N GLU A 166 -4.45 0.95 -28.10
CA GLU A 166 -5.55 1.16 -29.04
C GLU A 166 -5.30 2.34 -29.98
N GLU A 167 -5.84 2.25 -31.21
CA GLU A 167 -5.78 3.32 -32.21
C GLU A 167 -6.87 4.36 -31.91
N THR A 168 -6.44 5.58 -31.60
CA THR A 168 -7.32 6.74 -31.34
C THR A 168 -7.28 7.75 -32.49
N ASP A 169 -8.13 8.79 -32.42
CA ASP A 169 -8.08 9.92 -33.37
C ASP A 169 -6.72 10.68 -33.33
N ASP A 170 -5.97 10.55 -32.23
CA ASP A 170 -4.66 11.19 -32.03
C ASP A 170 -3.47 10.21 -32.21
N GLY A 171 -3.73 8.98 -32.65
CA GLY A 171 -2.73 7.93 -32.87
C GLY A 171 -2.85 6.76 -31.87
N TRP A 172 -1.87 5.86 -31.89
CA TRP A 172 -1.79 4.76 -30.93
C TRP A 172 -1.52 5.28 -29.51
N LYS A 173 -2.18 4.67 -28.53
CA LYS A 173 -2.09 5.04 -27.12
C LYS A 173 -2.22 3.81 -26.24
N VAL A 174 -1.65 3.86 -25.03
CA VAL A 174 -1.69 2.77 -24.04
C VAL A 174 -3.01 2.81 -23.26
N THR A 175 -3.63 1.65 -23.05
CA THR A 175 -4.82 1.45 -22.20
C THR A 175 -4.42 0.80 -20.87
N GLY A 176 -5.22 0.96 -19.82
CA GLY A 176 -4.97 0.32 -18.52
C GLY A 176 -3.76 0.93 -17.80
N THR A 177 -3.64 2.25 -17.88
CA THR A 177 -2.53 3.01 -17.30
C THR A 177 -2.47 2.89 -15.78
N ASP A 178 -3.62 2.79 -15.12
CA ASP A 178 -3.73 2.53 -13.68
C ASP A 178 -3.04 1.22 -13.28
N ASP A 179 -3.35 0.12 -13.96
CA ASP A 179 -2.73 -1.18 -13.69
C ASP A 179 -1.20 -1.14 -13.88
N VAL A 180 -0.72 -0.39 -14.88
CA VAL A 180 0.72 -0.24 -15.13
C VAL A 180 1.38 0.61 -14.05
N LEU A 181 0.75 1.72 -13.64
CA LEU A 181 1.27 2.58 -12.59
C LEU A 181 1.35 1.84 -11.25
N ASP A 182 0.30 1.11 -10.87
CA ASP A 182 0.28 0.30 -9.65
C ASP A 182 1.41 -0.73 -9.64
N ALA A 183 1.67 -1.38 -10.78
CA ALA A 183 2.71 -2.39 -10.88
C ALA A 183 4.13 -1.79 -10.86
N VAL A 184 4.35 -0.63 -11.50
CA VAL A 184 5.67 -0.01 -11.64
C VAL A 184 6.04 0.87 -10.44
N TYR A 185 5.06 1.51 -9.81
CA TYR A 185 5.25 2.47 -8.71
C TYR A 185 4.75 1.96 -7.36
N ASP A 186 4.60 0.64 -7.18
CA ASP A 186 4.21 0.02 -5.90
C ASP A 186 5.06 0.50 -4.72
N PHE A 187 6.34 0.83 -4.95
CA PHE A 187 7.26 1.37 -3.93
C PHE A 187 6.80 2.71 -3.32
N MET A 188 5.91 3.46 -3.99
CA MET A 188 5.34 4.71 -3.48
C MET A 188 4.58 4.51 -2.17
N ILE A 189 4.15 3.28 -1.87
CA ILE A 189 3.60 2.91 -0.56
C ILE A 189 4.54 3.27 0.60
N MET A 190 5.87 3.23 0.39
CA MET A 190 6.84 3.67 1.40
C MET A 190 6.67 5.15 1.76
N GLY A 191 6.48 6.00 0.76
CA GLY A 191 6.25 7.43 0.95
C GLY A 191 4.91 7.70 1.64
N ALA A 192 3.87 6.93 1.32
CA ALA A 192 2.58 7.03 1.98
C ALA A 192 2.64 6.61 3.46
N LEU A 193 3.41 5.56 3.77
CA LEU A 193 3.54 5.03 5.14
C LEU A 193 4.44 5.88 6.05
N ALA A 194 5.43 6.58 5.48
CA ALA A 194 6.38 7.37 6.26
C ALA A 194 6.76 8.69 5.57
N PRO A 195 5.79 9.59 5.29
CA PRO A 195 6.05 10.81 4.51
C PRO A 195 7.03 11.76 5.19
N ASP A 196 7.08 11.76 6.52
CA ASP A 196 7.93 12.63 7.34
C ASP A 196 9.27 11.98 7.75
N PHE A 197 9.63 10.82 7.17
CA PHE A 197 10.86 10.10 7.54
C PHE A 197 12.11 10.96 7.36
N THR A 198 13.01 10.98 8.36
CA THR A 198 14.31 11.66 8.23
C THR A 198 15.42 10.86 8.91
N TYR A 199 16.60 10.81 8.29
CA TYR A 199 17.79 10.16 8.87
C TYR A 199 18.36 10.93 10.05
N ASP A 200 18.09 12.24 10.11
CA ASP A 200 18.58 13.12 11.16
C ASP A 200 17.60 13.14 12.34
N GLY A 201 17.76 12.15 13.22
CA GLY A 201 17.47 12.30 14.64
C GLY A 201 18.36 13.37 15.30
N ALA A 202 18.57 14.52 14.65
CA ALA A 202 19.17 15.72 15.23
C ALA A 202 18.20 16.34 16.23
N ASP A 203 17.92 15.60 17.30
CA ASP A 203 17.56 16.08 18.62
C ASP A 203 16.68 17.33 18.57
N VAL A 204 15.58 17.27 17.79
CA VAL A 204 14.41 18.07 18.10
C VAL A 204 13.78 17.34 19.28
N SER A 205 14.47 17.41 20.43
CA SER A 205 13.79 17.66 21.67
C SER A 205 12.99 18.94 21.42
N THR A 206 11.78 18.78 20.89
CA THR A 206 10.67 19.66 21.18
C THR A 206 10.56 19.61 22.69
N THR A 207 11.38 20.41 23.34
CA THR A 207 11.09 20.91 24.67
C THR A 207 9.81 21.70 24.44
N VAL A 208 8.67 21.01 24.47
CA VAL A 208 7.38 21.64 24.68
C VAL A 208 7.60 22.36 25.99
N GLU A 209 7.86 23.67 25.93
CA GLU A 209 7.77 24.55 27.08
C GLU A 209 6.30 24.49 27.51
N THR A 210 5.95 23.42 28.23
CA THR A 210 4.79 23.40 29.09
C THR A 210 5.10 24.47 30.12
N GLY A 211 4.65 25.68 29.83
CA GLY A 211 4.58 26.75 30.80
C GLY A 211 3.62 26.30 31.90
N VAL A 212 4.10 25.46 32.81
CA VAL A 212 3.40 25.06 34.02
C VAL A 212 3.40 26.29 34.93
N PRO A 213 2.24 26.92 35.20
CA PRO A 213 2.17 27.98 36.18
C PRO A 213 2.54 27.41 37.56
N ASP A 214 3.42 28.14 38.24
CA ASP A 214 3.90 27.91 39.61
C ASP A 214 2.75 27.52 40.57
N ALA A 215 2.66 26.23 40.89
CA ALA A 215 1.62 25.63 41.71
C ALA A 215 2.16 25.33 43.12
N SER A 216 2.36 26.37 43.93
CA SER A 216 2.75 26.21 45.33
C SER A 216 1.57 25.99 46.29
N ASP A 217 0.41 25.47 45.83
CA ASP A 217 -0.72 25.22 46.74
C ASP A 217 -1.71 24.15 46.22
N ALA A 218 -1.24 22.90 46.07
CA ALA A 218 -2.08 21.72 46.12
C ALA A 218 -1.24 20.45 46.35
N THR A 219 -1.38 19.85 47.53
CA THR A 219 -0.78 18.54 47.84
C THR A 219 -1.61 17.42 47.21
N ALA A 220 -1.08 16.75 46.20
CA ALA A 220 -1.43 15.38 45.83
C ALA A 220 -0.13 14.62 45.58
N ASP A 221 0.15 13.64 46.45
CA ASP A 221 1.20 12.64 46.26
C ASP A 221 0.70 11.66 45.19
N VAL A 222 1.25 11.74 43.98
CA VAL A 222 1.22 10.66 42.99
C VAL A 222 2.62 10.60 42.38
N SER A 223 3.36 9.56 42.73
CA SER A 223 4.55 9.15 42.02
C SER A 223 4.13 8.32 40.81
N ILE A 224 4.38 8.82 39.60
CA ILE A 224 4.35 8.04 38.37
C ILE A 224 5.82 7.87 37.93
N SER A 225 6.23 6.62 37.77
CA SER A 225 7.51 6.21 37.17
C SER A 225 7.32 5.96 35.68
N ASP A 226 8.41 6.09 34.93
CA ASP A 226 8.61 5.87 33.49
C ASP A 226 7.72 4.77 32.85
N ASP A 227 7.36 5.00 31.57
CA ASP A 227 6.44 4.28 30.65
C ASP A 227 4.96 4.74 30.75
N GLU A 228 4.57 5.73 29.92
CA GLU A 228 3.15 6.13 29.78
C GLU A 228 2.40 5.10 28.91
N PRO A 229 1.41 4.37 29.45
CA PRO A 229 0.60 3.42 28.71
C PRO A 229 -0.59 4.11 28.01
N LEU A 230 -1.10 3.46 26.95
CA LEU A 230 -2.42 3.71 26.36
C LEU A 230 -3.48 3.90 27.48
N LEU A 231 -4.25 4.98 27.39
CA LEU A 231 -5.33 5.28 28.34
C LEU A 231 -6.48 4.28 28.16
N SER A 232 -6.43 3.13 28.84
CA SER A 232 -7.56 2.22 28.95
C SER A 232 -8.60 2.79 29.92
N TYR A 233 -9.80 3.12 29.44
CA TYR A 233 -10.95 3.33 30.32
C TYR A 233 -11.61 1.98 30.58
N ILE A 234 -11.44 1.45 31.79
CA ILE A 234 -12.07 0.19 32.23
C ILE A 234 -13.29 0.55 33.08
N ASP A 235 -14.48 0.38 32.53
CA ASP A 235 -15.69 0.24 33.32
C ASP A 235 -16.31 -1.13 33.05
N ARG A 236 -16.89 -1.74 34.08
CA ARG A 236 -16.81 -3.20 34.35
C ARG A 236 -17.49 -4.15 33.36
N ASP A 237 -18.07 -3.61 32.29
CA ASP A 237 -18.76 -4.34 31.22
C ASP A 237 -18.28 -3.93 29.81
N TRP A 238 -17.18 -3.16 29.71
CA TRP A 238 -16.58 -2.75 28.45
C TRP A 238 -15.08 -2.53 28.60
N PHE A 239 -14.33 -2.86 27.56
CA PHE A 239 -12.98 -2.37 27.41
C PHE A 239 -12.89 -1.75 26.03
N GLU A 240 -12.30 -0.57 25.96
CA GLU A 240 -12.07 0.10 24.71
C GLU A 240 -10.57 0.21 24.53
N VAL A 241 -10.06 -0.34 23.43
CA VAL A 241 -8.66 -0.20 23.05
C VAL A 241 -8.61 0.90 22.01
N VAL A 242 -8.57 2.15 22.49
CA VAL A 242 -8.28 3.29 21.62
C VAL A 242 -6.77 3.32 21.41
N GLY A 243 -6.29 2.75 20.32
CA GLY A 243 -5.01 3.18 19.78
C GLY A 243 -5.23 4.53 19.12
N TYR A 244 -4.39 5.52 19.42
CA TYR A 244 -4.27 6.70 18.57
C TYR A 244 -3.05 6.41 17.71
N TYR A 245 -3.27 6.03 16.45
CA TYR A 245 -2.21 5.54 15.56
C TYR A 245 -1.62 6.63 14.67
N GLY A 246 -1.86 7.90 15.00
CA GLY A 246 -1.52 9.03 14.13
C GLY A 246 -0.03 9.35 13.95
N ASP A 247 0.92 8.62 14.56
CA ASP A 247 2.36 8.95 14.50
C ASP A 247 3.32 7.75 14.75
N VAL A 248 2.91 6.49 14.52
CA VAL A 248 3.76 5.32 14.86
C VAL A 248 4.06 4.47 13.63
N GLU A 249 5.35 4.40 13.26
CA GLU A 249 5.91 3.47 12.27
C GLU A 249 5.32 2.06 12.44
N PHE A 250 4.74 1.52 11.37
CA PHE A 250 3.71 0.47 11.42
C PHE A 250 4.27 -0.96 11.58
N ASP A 251 4.20 -1.47 12.80
CA ASP A 251 3.64 -2.81 13.10
C ASP A 251 2.97 -2.74 14.48
N PRO A 252 1.76 -2.17 14.59
CA PRO A 252 1.06 -2.07 15.87
C PRO A 252 0.46 -3.44 16.21
N SER A 253 1.32 -4.33 16.67
CA SER A 253 0.86 -5.50 17.41
C SER A 253 0.36 -5.05 18.78
N TYR A 254 -0.92 -5.30 19.08
CA TYR A 254 -1.46 -5.08 20.41
C TYR A 254 -1.67 -6.42 21.11
N ILE A 255 -1.57 -6.41 22.45
CA ILE A 255 -2.01 -7.52 23.31
C ILE A 255 -2.79 -6.93 24.47
N VAL A 256 -4.04 -7.34 24.62
CA VAL A 256 -4.96 -6.90 25.67
C VAL A 256 -5.46 -8.15 26.39
N ARG A 257 -5.07 -8.28 27.65
CA ARG A 257 -5.51 -9.37 28.52
C ARG A 257 -6.55 -8.87 29.51
N LEU A 258 -7.67 -9.57 29.56
CA LEU A 258 -8.78 -9.32 30.48
C LEU A 258 -8.90 -10.48 31.45
N ASP A 259 -8.42 -10.28 32.67
CA ASP A 259 -8.59 -11.25 33.75
C ASP A 259 -9.97 -11.07 34.42
N TYR A 260 -10.77 -12.14 34.50
CA TYR A 260 -12.03 -12.15 35.25
C TYR A 260 -12.26 -13.47 35.99
N SER A 261 -12.34 -13.40 37.32
CA SER A 261 -12.44 -14.57 38.20
C SER A 261 -11.26 -15.54 38.02
N ASP A 262 -11.51 -16.78 37.60
CA ASP A 262 -10.50 -17.82 37.35
C ASP A 262 -10.21 -17.99 35.83
N HIS A 263 -10.71 -17.05 35.01
CA HIS A 263 -10.66 -17.06 33.54
C HIS A 263 -9.93 -15.82 33.01
N TYR A 264 -9.45 -15.89 31.77
CA TYR A 264 -8.99 -14.71 31.05
C TYR A 264 -9.33 -14.77 29.57
N VAL A 265 -9.48 -13.60 28.97
CA VAL A 265 -9.54 -13.43 27.53
C VAL A 265 -8.34 -12.57 27.12
N GLU A 266 -7.50 -13.10 26.25
CA GLU A 266 -6.37 -12.37 25.67
C GLU A 266 -6.68 -12.10 24.20
N PHE A 267 -6.75 -10.82 23.86
CA PHE A 267 -6.85 -10.33 22.49
C PHE A 267 -5.45 -9.94 22.07
N SER A 268 -5.03 -10.35 20.89
CA SER A 268 -3.89 -9.74 20.21
C SER A 268 -4.25 -9.50 18.77
N GLY A 269 -3.67 -8.51 18.15
CA GLY A 269 -3.90 -8.28 16.72
C GLY A 269 -2.80 -7.47 16.13
N SER A 270 -2.67 -7.57 14.82
CA SER A 270 -1.71 -6.85 14.01
C SER A 270 -2.41 -6.36 12.76
N TYR A 271 -2.08 -5.15 12.36
CA TYR A 271 -2.39 -4.68 11.03
C TYR A 271 -1.43 -5.31 10.03
N LEU A 272 -1.94 -5.79 8.91
CA LEU A 272 -1.13 -6.55 7.96
C LEU A 272 -0.93 -5.82 6.63
N SER A 273 -1.87 -4.96 6.23
CA SER A 273 -1.69 -4.04 5.11
C SER A 273 -2.70 -2.91 5.16
N CYS A 274 -2.34 -1.76 4.59
CA CYS A 274 -3.30 -0.76 4.15
C CYS A 274 -4.05 -1.25 2.90
N VAL A 275 -5.29 -0.77 2.74
CA VAL A 275 -6.05 -0.85 1.48
C VAL A 275 -6.56 0.55 1.22
N ASP A 276 -5.87 1.28 0.34
CA ASP A 276 -6.13 2.68 0.00
C ASP A 276 -6.26 3.59 1.25
N ASP A 277 -6.96 4.73 1.13
CA ASP A 277 -7.22 5.81 2.11
C ASP A 277 -7.84 5.37 3.47
N TRP A 278 -7.80 4.08 3.79
CA TRP A 278 -8.40 3.48 4.98
C TRP A 278 -7.40 3.31 6.11
N ASP A 279 -7.35 4.33 6.95
CA ASP A 279 -6.69 4.25 8.25
C ASP A 279 -7.68 3.73 9.29
N PHE A 280 -7.44 2.52 9.81
CA PHE A 280 -8.25 1.95 10.89
C PHE A 280 -7.70 2.38 12.26
N GLU A 281 -8.27 3.44 12.82
CA GLU A 281 -7.73 4.04 14.04
C GLU A 281 -8.19 3.37 15.34
N ARG A 282 -9.33 2.68 15.35
CA ARG A 282 -9.90 2.16 16.61
C ARG A 282 -10.26 0.69 16.51
N HIS A 283 -9.84 -0.07 17.51
CA HIS A 283 -10.26 -1.45 17.72
C HIS A 283 -11.02 -1.55 19.04
N THR A 284 -12.32 -1.84 18.97
CA THR A 284 -13.12 -2.05 20.18
C THR A 284 -13.41 -3.52 20.33
N GLY A 285 -13.08 -4.09 21.49
CA GLY A 285 -13.45 -5.44 21.87
C GLY A 285 -14.53 -5.43 22.95
N TYR A 286 -15.52 -6.31 22.85
CA TYR A 286 -16.55 -6.45 23.88
C TYR A 286 -16.67 -7.90 24.33
N VAL A 287 -16.89 -8.15 25.62
CA VAL A 287 -17.25 -9.47 26.15
C VAL A 287 -18.43 -9.30 27.11
N ASP A 288 -19.58 -9.93 26.81
CA ASP A 288 -20.73 -9.90 27.71
C ASP A 288 -20.47 -10.82 28.92
N SER A 289 -20.14 -10.20 30.05
CA SER A 289 -19.91 -10.87 31.34
C SER A 289 -21.16 -11.59 31.89
N SER A 290 -22.35 -11.26 31.39
CA SER A 290 -23.63 -11.78 31.88
C SER A 290 -24.09 -13.04 31.15
N SER A 291 -23.69 -13.22 29.89
CA SER A 291 -24.13 -14.32 29.04
C SER A 291 -22.98 -15.25 28.59
N TYR A 292 -21.73 -14.76 28.53
CA TYR A 292 -20.59 -15.48 27.96
C TYR A 292 -20.85 -15.98 26.53
N THR A 293 -21.84 -15.44 25.83
CA THR A 293 -22.30 -16.00 24.56
C THR A 293 -21.70 -15.34 23.34
N TYR A 294 -21.09 -14.15 23.46
CA TYR A 294 -20.46 -13.48 22.32
C TYR A 294 -19.35 -12.50 22.72
N PHE A 295 -18.46 -12.22 21.78
CA PHE A 295 -17.54 -11.09 21.79
C PHE A 295 -17.73 -10.29 20.51
N GLU A 296 -17.53 -8.98 20.58
CA GLU A 296 -17.64 -8.09 19.42
C GLU A 296 -16.27 -7.48 19.14
N ILE A 297 -15.92 -7.35 17.87
CA ILE A 297 -14.77 -6.57 17.40
C ILE A 297 -15.28 -5.53 16.44
N ALA A 298 -15.02 -4.26 16.72
CA ALA A 298 -15.25 -3.18 15.78
C ALA A 298 -13.91 -2.64 15.27
N VAL A 299 -13.79 -2.51 13.95
CA VAL A 299 -12.73 -1.80 13.27
C VAL A 299 -13.32 -0.48 12.79
N LEU A 300 -12.83 0.65 13.28
CA LEU A 300 -13.36 1.96 12.89
C LEU A 300 -12.39 2.63 11.90
N PRO A 301 -12.89 3.15 10.77
CA PRO A 301 -12.10 3.97 9.88
C PRO A 301 -11.83 5.34 10.52
N GLN A 302 -10.88 6.08 9.96
CA GLN A 302 -10.61 7.46 10.32
C GLN A 302 -11.87 8.32 10.33
N SER A 303 -11.92 9.29 11.25
CA SER A 303 -13.08 10.18 11.43
C SER A 303 -13.41 11.05 10.21
N ASP A 304 -12.52 11.08 9.23
CA ASP A 304 -12.57 12.02 8.11
C ASP A 304 -13.14 11.38 6.83
N ILE A 305 -13.42 10.08 6.83
CA ILE A 305 -14.10 9.38 5.73
C ILE A 305 -15.62 9.43 5.94
N ASP A 306 -16.29 10.33 5.22
CA ASP A 306 -17.75 10.39 5.16
C ASP A 306 -18.29 9.25 4.28
N ASP A 307 -18.86 8.20 4.90
CA ASP A 307 -19.54 7.05 4.25
C ASP A 307 -18.60 5.99 3.61
N PRO A 308 -17.78 5.31 4.43
CA PRO A 308 -16.85 4.26 3.97
C PRO A 308 -17.54 3.12 3.21
N ASP A 309 -17.06 2.76 2.01
CA ASP A 309 -17.61 1.66 1.20
C ASP A 309 -16.89 0.33 1.49
N TYR A 310 -17.53 -0.54 2.27
CA TYR A 310 -17.02 -1.87 2.59
C TYR A 310 -17.47 -2.96 1.59
N THR A 311 -17.93 -2.59 0.40
CA THR A 311 -18.43 -3.57 -0.57
C THR A 311 -17.35 -4.58 -0.93
N GLY A 312 -17.64 -5.87 -0.68
CA GLY A 312 -16.74 -6.98 -1.00
C GLY A 312 -15.77 -7.35 0.12
N PHE A 313 -15.74 -6.61 1.23
CA PHE A 313 -15.01 -7.04 2.41
C PHE A 313 -15.69 -8.23 3.09
N ALA A 314 -14.89 -9.09 3.71
CA ALA A 314 -15.36 -10.23 4.47
C ALA A 314 -14.52 -10.46 5.73
N PHE A 315 -15.18 -10.92 6.79
CA PHE A 315 -14.49 -11.48 7.96
C PHE A 315 -14.36 -12.98 7.84
N VAL A 316 -13.16 -13.50 8.08
CA VAL A 316 -12.86 -14.92 8.19
C VAL A 316 -12.53 -15.23 9.64
N ILE A 317 -13.35 -16.08 10.27
CA ILE A 317 -13.17 -16.52 11.67
C ILE A 317 -12.75 -17.98 11.66
N GLU A 318 -11.59 -18.28 12.22
CA GLU A 318 -11.08 -19.63 12.40
C GLU A 318 -11.07 -20.02 13.88
N HIS A 319 -11.62 -21.18 14.20
CA HIS A 319 -11.61 -21.76 15.55
C HIS A 319 -11.64 -23.29 15.48
N ASP A 320 -10.65 -23.97 16.08
CA ASP A 320 -10.57 -25.45 16.14
C ASP A 320 -10.84 -26.14 14.78
N ASP A 321 -10.09 -25.73 13.74
CA ASP A 321 -10.22 -26.19 12.35
C ASP A 321 -11.57 -25.88 11.66
N THR A 322 -12.44 -25.09 12.31
CA THR A 322 -13.71 -24.61 11.75
C THR A 322 -13.51 -23.20 11.24
N ILE A 323 -13.91 -22.96 9.98
CA ILE A 323 -13.84 -21.65 9.32
C ILE A 323 -15.26 -21.16 9.09
N GLU A 324 -15.52 -19.94 9.53
CA GLU A 324 -16.73 -19.18 9.23
C GLU A 324 -16.35 -17.93 8.44
N ILE A 325 -17.09 -17.66 7.35
CA ILE A 325 -16.89 -16.47 6.53
C ILE A 325 -18.17 -15.64 6.60
N ARG A 326 -18.03 -14.34 6.87
CA ARG A 326 -19.14 -13.40 6.92
C ARG A 326 -18.86 -12.21 6.00
N ASP A 327 -19.67 -12.10 4.96
CA ASP A 327 -19.65 -10.94 4.08
C ASP A 327 -20.13 -9.71 4.86
N VAL A 328 -19.40 -8.61 4.74
CA VAL A 328 -19.74 -7.35 5.43
C VAL A 328 -21.07 -6.79 4.92
N SER A 329 -21.42 -7.06 3.65
CA SER A 329 -22.70 -6.64 3.07
C SER A 329 -23.94 -7.26 3.76
N ASP A 330 -23.77 -8.37 4.47
CA ASP A 330 -24.84 -9.06 5.18
C ASP A 330 -24.98 -8.57 6.64
N MET A 331 -24.05 -7.75 7.13
CA MET A 331 -24.12 -7.12 8.44
C MET A 331 -25.12 -5.96 8.40
N ASP A 332 -25.94 -5.81 9.44
CA ASP A 332 -27.06 -4.85 9.51
C ASP A 332 -26.52 -3.41 9.56
N ALA A 333 -26.15 -2.86 8.39
CA ALA A 333 -25.41 -1.63 8.12
C ALA A 333 -26.17 -0.33 8.46
N THR A 334 -26.94 -0.32 9.54
CA THR A 334 -27.76 0.84 9.94
C THR A 334 -26.95 1.97 10.58
N SER A 335 -25.65 1.79 10.80
CA SER A 335 -24.68 2.86 10.99
C SER A 335 -23.32 2.42 10.42
N MET A 336 -23.02 2.79 9.17
CA MET A 336 -21.75 2.48 8.49
C MET A 336 -20.52 3.20 9.09
N SER A 337 -20.63 3.80 10.27
CA SER A 337 -19.49 4.37 10.97
C SER A 337 -18.54 3.31 11.54
N ASP A 338 -19.03 2.08 11.76
CA ASP A 338 -18.30 1.06 12.51
C ASP A 338 -18.35 -0.29 11.77
N LEU A 339 -17.20 -0.86 11.40
CA LEU A 339 -17.12 -2.22 10.87
C LEU A 339 -17.05 -3.22 12.02
N GLY A 340 -18.20 -3.69 12.49
CA GLY A 340 -18.32 -4.59 13.64
C GLY A 340 -18.60 -6.05 13.28
N ILE A 341 -17.89 -6.99 13.90
CA ILE A 341 -18.25 -8.42 13.91
C ILE A 341 -18.57 -8.90 15.32
N THR A 342 -19.75 -9.48 15.48
CA THR A 342 -20.14 -10.19 16.71
C THR A 342 -19.91 -11.68 16.51
N VAL A 343 -18.90 -12.25 17.17
CA VAL A 343 -18.69 -13.71 17.18
C VAL A 343 -19.44 -14.29 18.37
N SER A 344 -20.29 -15.30 18.17
CA SER A 344 -21.05 -15.93 19.24
C SER A 344 -20.71 -17.41 19.40
N ALA A 345 -20.89 -17.95 20.60
CA ALA A 345 -20.72 -19.37 20.89
C ALA A 345 -21.72 -20.25 20.10
N GLU A 346 -22.86 -19.70 19.67
CA GLU A 346 -23.83 -20.43 18.84
C GLU A 346 -23.28 -20.71 17.44
N ASP A 347 -22.42 -19.82 16.91
CA ASP A 347 -21.78 -19.96 15.61
C ASP A 347 -20.86 -21.20 15.56
N PHE A 348 -20.39 -21.65 16.73
CA PHE A 348 -19.50 -22.80 16.91
C PHE A 348 -20.13 -23.97 17.71
N GLY A 349 -21.45 -24.01 17.87
CA GLY A 349 -22.15 -25.20 18.38
C GLY A 349 -22.54 -25.19 19.87
N GLY A 350 -22.42 -24.06 20.58
CA GLY A 350 -23.32 -23.72 21.69
C GLY A 350 -22.97 -24.16 23.12
N ASP A 351 -21.70 -24.34 23.48
CA ASP A 351 -21.26 -24.39 24.89
C ASP A 351 -20.02 -23.49 25.06
N ALA A 352 -19.72 -23.06 26.30
CA ALA A 352 -18.63 -22.12 26.62
C ALA A 352 -17.33 -22.43 25.86
N TRP A 353 -17.04 -21.56 24.90
CA TRP A 353 -15.85 -21.48 24.08
C TRP A 353 -14.58 -21.23 24.90
N THR A 354 -13.71 -22.23 24.96
CA THR A 354 -12.31 -22.08 25.36
C THR A 354 -11.47 -22.48 24.17
N GLY A 355 -10.42 -21.71 23.85
CA GLY A 355 -9.56 -22.02 22.71
C GLY A 355 -9.02 -20.77 22.04
N SER A 356 -8.35 -21.00 20.92
CA SER A 356 -7.76 -19.94 20.10
C SER A 356 -8.67 -19.63 18.93
N TYR A 357 -8.83 -18.35 18.64
CA TYR A 357 -9.54 -17.80 17.49
C TYR A 357 -8.54 -17.02 16.66
N VAL A 358 -8.68 -17.11 15.34
CA VAL A 358 -8.04 -16.19 14.39
C VAL A 358 -9.15 -15.50 13.62
N ILE A 359 -9.14 -14.17 13.60
CA ILE A 359 -10.13 -13.36 12.90
C ILE A 359 -9.38 -12.49 11.92
N SER A 360 -9.71 -12.62 10.66
CA SER A 360 -9.10 -11.88 9.56
C SER A 360 -10.15 -11.04 8.87
N LEU A 361 -9.83 -9.77 8.60
CA LEU A 361 -10.58 -8.95 7.66
C LEU A 361 -9.87 -9.07 6.30
N THR A 362 -10.63 -9.47 5.29
CA THR A 362 -10.13 -9.56 3.90
C THR A 362 -10.82 -8.56 3.01
N ASP A 363 -10.04 -7.96 2.10
CA ASP A 363 -10.55 -7.06 1.06
C ASP A 363 -11.25 -7.82 -0.08
N PRO A 364 -11.83 -7.13 -1.07
CA PRO A 364 -12.50 -7.76 -2.23
C PRO A 364 -11.57 -8.63 -3.10
N LEU A 365 -10.25 -8.43 -3.03
CA LEU A 365 -9.25 -9.21 -3.74
C LEU A 365 -8.80 -10.45 -2.92
N GLY A 366 -9.28 -10.60 -1.68
CA GLY A 366 -8.95 -11.68 -0.77
C GLY A 366 -7.64 -11.47 -0.01
N ARG A 367 -7.07 -10.26 -0.03
CA ARG A 367 -5.89 -9.90 0.77
C ARG A 367 -6.33 -9.69 2.22
N THR A 368 -5.56 -10.19 3.18
CA THR A 368 -5.84 -9.95 4.60
C THR A 368 -5.23 -8.61 5.01
N VAL A 369 -6.09 -7.69 5.43
CA VAL A 369 -5.72 -6.30 5.76
C VAL A 369 -5.52 -6.13 7.27
N TRP A 370 -6.25 -6.93 8.04
CA TRP A 370 -6.19 -6.94 9.50
C TRP A 370 -6.38 -8.37 10.03
N GLN A 371 -5.65 -8.73 11.09
CA GLN A 371 -5.79 -10.02 11.75
C GLN A 371 -5.72 -9.87 13.28
N ALA A 372 -6.64 -10.53 13.98
CA ALA A 372 -6.60 -10.71 15.42
C ALA A 372 -6.53 -12.18 15.80
N HIS A 373 -5.79 -12.45 16.87
CA HIS A 373 -5.81 -13.70 17.61
C HIS A 373 -6.52 -13.47 18.95
N ILE A 374 -7.44 -14.37 19.32
CA ILE A 374 -8.13 -14.29 20.60
C ILE A 374 -7.96 -15.62 21.31
N GLN A 375 -7.47 -15.59 22.54
CA GLN A 375 -7.37 -16.75 23.42
C GLN A 375 -8.41 -16.62 24.54
N VAL A 376 -9.30 -17.60 24.63
CA VAL A 376 -10.31 -17.69 25.71
C VAL A 376 -9.96 -18.88 26.59
N GLU A 377 -9.71 -18.66 27.89
CA GLU A 377 -9.42 -19.70 28.90
C GLU A 377 -10.40 -19.72 30.07
#